data_AF-A0A7S2Q0C8-F1
#
_entry.id   AF-A0A7S2Q0C8-F1
#
_cell.length_a   1.000
_cell.length_b   1.000
_cell.length_c   1.000
_cell.angle_alpha   90.00
_cell.angle_beta   90.00
_cell.angle_gamma   90.00
#
_symmetry.space_group_name_H-M   'P 1'
#
loop_
_entity.id
_entity.type
_entity.pdbx_description
1 polymer ?
#
loop_
_entity_poly.entity_id
_entity_poly.type
_entity_poly.pdbx_seq_one_letter_code
_entity_poly.pdbx_strand_id
1 'polypeptide(L)'
;MMTSLLSFLSIVWTVTSLCTSRPSIKHPPQNHPDHDVIIVGGSICGLATSVALKTQLSPINVQIYERATSLKPTGALLSLFPNGMTALQNILGSLQTKSETKATLFDVLNQQSVSSQCTIIKQVQEGKVTDERVVKSVDKSNEGKSPGRFILWYQLQNILLEALESASLVDENCISLGCEFQSYSFDNSTKKKQRPLTRESNQHSNLGPTWAKSHLRKRVNY
;
A
#
# COMPACT_ATOMS: atom_id res chain seq x y z
N MET A 1 47.59 37.71 -0.78
CA MET A 1 46.80 36.59 -0.21
C MET A 1 45.50 37.09 0.44
N MET A 2 44.60 37.80 -0.26
CA MET A 2 43.29 38.21 0.28
C MET A 2 42.25 38.49 -0.82
N THR A 3 42.03 37.56 -1.75
CA THR A 3 40.95 37.72 -2.78
C THR A 3 40.08 36.47 -2.97
N SER A 4 40.27 35.42 -2.16
CA SER A 4 39.58 34.13 -2.38
C SER A 4 38.47 33.79 -1.36
N LEU A 5 38.03 34.73 -0.52
CA LEU A 5 36.97 34.48 0.47
C LEU A 5 35.60 35.12 0.14
N LEU A 6 35.52 36.04 -0.83
CA LEU A 6 34.27 36.73 -1.16
C LEU A 6 33.41 36.01 -2.20
N SER A 7 33.97 35.03 -2.93
CA SER A 7 33.23 34.22 -3.92
C SER A 7 32.45 33.06 -3.32
N PHE A 8 32.75 32.64 -2.08
CA PHE A 8 32.03 31.53 -1.42
C PHE A 8 30.75 31.96 -0.69
N LEU A 9 30.64 33.22 -0.27
CA LEU A 9 29.43 33.74 0.39
C LEU A 9 28.31 34.14 -0.59
N SER A 10 28.61 34.34 -1.87
CA SER A 10 27.58 34.60 -2.89
C SER A 10 26.84 33.32 -3.33
N ILE A 11 27.43 32.13 -3.19
CA ILE A 11 26.81 30.87 -3.63
C ILE A 11 25.83 30.34 -2.56
N VAL A 12 26.06 30.64 -1.28
CA VAL A 12 25.20 30.17 -0.18
C VAL A 12 23.89 30.96 -0.11
N TRP A 13 23.86 32.22 -0.54
CA TRP A 13 22.62 33.01 -0.55
C TRP A 13 21.71 32.75 -1.76
N THR A 14 22.26 32.20 -2.86
CA THR A 14 21.45 31.78 -4.02
C THR A 14 20.65 30.49 -3.75
N VAL A 15 20.99 29.70 -2.73
CA VAL A 15 20.29 28.44 -2.42
C VAL A 15 19.21 28.59 -1.33
N THR A 16 19.17 29.72 -0.62
CA THR A 16 18.15 29.98 0.44
C THR A 16 17.06 30.98 0.04
N SER A 17 17.16 31.61 -1.13
CA SER A 17 16.20 32.63 -1.61
C SER A 17 15.39 32.20 -2.85
N LEU A 18 15.03 30.92 -2.92
CA LEU A 18 14.01 30.38 -3.85
C LEU A 18 12.85 29.71 -3.08
N CYS A 19 12.68 30.08 -1.81
CA CYS A 19 11.47 29.84 -1.01
C CYS A 19 10.52 31.06 -1.04
N THR A 20 10.57 31.87 -2.09
CA THR A 20 9.52 32.84 -2.38
C THR A 20 8.36 32.12 -3.05
N SER A 21 7.34 31.80 -2.25
CA SER A 21 5.93 31.80 -2.65
C SER A 21 5.67 31.32 -4.08
N ARG A 22 5.47 30.00 -4.24
CA ARG A 22 4.80 29.48 -5.45
C ARG A 22 3.48 30.25 -5.62
N PRO A 23 3.18 30.79 -6.80
CA PRO A 23 1.86 31.34 -7.05
C PRO A 23 0.88 30.22 -6.74
N SER A 24 -0.01 30.46 -5.78
CA SER A 24 -1.20 29.64 -5.57
C SER A 24 -1.97 29.74 -6.88
N ILE A 25 -1.75 28.76 -7.76
CA ILE A 25 -2.61 28.56 -8.92
C ILE A 25 -3.96 28.26 -8.30
N LYS A 26 -4.82 29.29 -8.27
CA LYS A 26 -6.23 29.14 -7.97
C LYS A 26 -6.78 28.31 -9.11
N HIS A 27 -6.71 26.99 -8.95
CA HIS A 27 -7.45 26.10 -9.82
C HIS A 27 -8.91 26.53 -9.71
N PRO A 28 -9.63 26.69 -10.84
CA PRO A 28 -11.08 26.85 -10.79
C PRO A 28 -11.63 25.69 -9.93
N PRO A 29 -12.69 25.92 -9.14
CA PRO A 29 -13.29 24.87 -8.34
C PRO A 29 -13.64 23.73 -9.29
N GLN A 30 -12.80 22.70 -9.29
CA GLN A 30 -13.09 21.51 -10.06
C GLN A 30 -14.25 20.88 -9.32
N ASN A 31 -15.37 20.69 -10.01
CA ASN A 31 -16.43 19.79 -9.57
C ASN A 31 -15.75 18.44 -9.37
N HIS A 32 -15.25 18.18 -8.16
CA HIS A 32 -14.72 16.89 -7.83
C HIS A 32 -15.89 15.92 -7.94
N PRO A 33 -15.74 14.82 -8.70
CA PRO A 33 -16.66 13.70 -8.53
C PRO A 33 -16.75 13.42 -7.03
N ASP A 34 -17.96 13.12 -6.53
CA ASP A 34 -18.11 12.69 -5.14
C ASP A 34 -17.36 11.37 -4.97
N HIS A 35 -16.10 11.46 -4.52
CA HIS A 35 -15.28 10.32 -4.17
C HIS A 35 -15.56 9.96 -2.72
N ASP A 36 -15.90 8.70 -2.46
CA ASP A 36 -16.08 8.19 -1.10
C ASP A 36 -14.73 8.16 -0.35
N VAL A 37 -13.66 7.88 -1.09
CA VAL A 37 -12.31 7.76 -0.55
C VAL A 37 -11.29 8.45 -1.46
N ILE A 38 -10.48 9.33 -0.88
CA ILE A 38 -9.33 9.93 -1.53
C ILE A 38 -8.05 9.35 -0.90
N ILE A 39 -7.16 8.83 -1.75
CA ILE A 39 -5.85 8.32 -1.37
C ILE A 39 -4.78 9.23 -1.97
N VAL A 40 -3.90 9.75 -1.10
CA VAL A 40 -2.78 10.60 -1.51
C VAL A 40 -1.51 9.76 -1.54
N GLY A 41 -0.98 9.54 -2.75
CA GLY A 41 0.21 8.75 -3.03
C GLY A 41 -0.09 7.43 -3.77
N GLY A 42 0.41 7.32 -4.99
CA GLY A 42 0.30 6.15 -5.88
C GLY A 42 1.40 5.11 -5.65
N SER A 43 1.91 5.00 -4.41
CA SER A 43 2.88 3.96 -4.02
C SER A 43 2.22 2.57 -3.93
N ILE A 44 3.03 1.54 -3.65
CA ILE A 44 2.52 0.17 -3.41
C ILE A 44 1.41 0.13 -2.36
N CYS A 45 1.50 0.94 -1.31
CA CYS A 45 0.51 0.97 -0.24
C CYS A 45 -0.80 1.57 -0.76
N GLY A 46 -0.73 2.74 -1.41
CA GLY A 46 -1.92 3.42 -1.93
C GLY A 46 -2.64 2.57 -2.98
N LEU A 47 -1.90 1.96 -3.90
CA LEU A 47 -2.47 1.08 -4.92
C LEU A 47 -3.09 -0.18 -4.29
N ALA A 48 -2.39 -0.86 -3.38
CA ALA A 48 -2.92 -2.06 -2.71
C ALA A 48 -4.19 -1.76 -1.89
N THR A 49 -4.22 -0.61 -1.19
CA THR A 49 -5.42 -0.15 -0.48
C THR A 49 -6.58 0.07 -1.45
N SER A 50 -6.34 0.77 -2.57
CA SER A 50 -7.37 1.00 -3.58
C SER A 50 -7.92 -0.30 -4.19
N VAL A 51 -7.04 -1.27 -4.48
CA VAL A 51 -7.46 -2.59 -4.99
C VAL A 51 -8.34 -3.29 -3.96
N ALA A 52 -7.92 -3.31 -2.69
CA ALA A 52 -8.69 -3.94 -1.62
C ALA A 52 -10.07 -3.29 -1.45
N LEU A 53 -10.13 -1.96 -1.41
CA LEU A 53 -11.40 -1.21 -1.30
C LEU A 53 -12.34 -1.52 -2.47
N LYS A 54 -11.84 -1.49 -3.71
CA LYS A 54 -12.65 -1.75 -4.91
C LYS A 54 -13.15 -3.20 -4.99
N THR A 55 -12.30 -4.16 -4.62
CA THR A 55 -12.61 -5.59 -4.78
C THR A 55 -13.38 -6.19 -3.61
N GLN A 56 -13.21 -5.67 -2.39
CA GLN A 56 -13.78 -6.27 -1.18
C GLN A 56 -14.96 -5.50 -0.59
N LEU A 57 -15.12 -4.20 -0.92
CA LEU A 57 -16.09 -3.31 -0.26
C LEU A 57 -17.08 -2.64 -1.23
N SER A 58 -17.31 -3.22 -2.41
CA SER A 58 -18.19 -2.66 -3.46
C SER A 58 -19.57 -2.19 -2.93
N PRO A 59 -20.07 -1.01 -3.37
CA PRO A 59 -19.48 -0.01 -4.28
C PRO A 59 -18.86 1.18 -3.52
N ILE A 60 -17.53 1.35 -3.59
CA ILE A 60 -16.81 2.55 -3.07
C ILE A 60 -16.09 3.24 -4.23
N ASN A 61 -16.35 4.53 -4.43
CA ASN A 61 -15.64 5.38 -5.37
C ASN A 61 -14.30 5.85 -4.77
N VAL A 62 -13.20 5.32 -5.30
CA VAL A 62 -11.83 5.59 -4.81
C VAL A 62 -11.05 6.39 -5.85
N GLN A 63 -10.45 7.51 -5.43
CA GLN A 63 -9.53 8.29 -6.23
C GLN A 63 -8.13 8.35 -5.62
N ILE A 64 -7.11 8.09 -6.43
CA ILE A 64 -5.70 8.20 -6.04
C ILE A 64 -5.11 9.45 -6.69
N TYR A 65 -4.42 10.28 -5.91
CA TYR A 65 -3.62 11.39 -6.42
C TYR A 65 -2.13 11.12 -6.20
N GLU A 66 -1.33 11.20 -7.26
CA GLU A 66 0.11 11.01 -7.22
C GLU A 66 0.82 12.20 -7.88
N ARG A 67 1.83 12.72 -7.19
CA ARG A 67 2.63 13.86 -7.64
C ARG A 67 3.53 13.49 -8.83
N ALA A 68 4.03 12.27 -8.87
CA ALA A 68 4.81 11.77 -10.00
C ALA A 68 3.96 11.75 -11.27
N THR A 69 4.52 12.25 -12.38
CA THR A 69 3.86 12.27 -13.69
C THR A 69 3.80 10.88 -14.34
N SER A 70 4.61 9.94 -13.87
CA SER A 70 4.63 8.56 -14.32
C SER A 70 5.19 7.64 -13.24
N LEU A 71 4.77 6.36 -13.27
CA LEU A 71 5.39 5.31 -12.48
C LEU A 71 6.71 4.95 -13.15
N LYS A 72 7.82 5.27 -12.48
CA LYS A 72 9.16 5.06 -13.01
C LYS A 72 9.70 3.69 -12.60
N PRO A 73 10.50 3.03 -13.44
CA PRO A 73 11.21 1.80 -13.09
C PRO A 73 12.40 2.10 -12.15
N THR A 74 12.11 2.77 -11.05
CA THR A 74 13.06 3.18 -10.01
C THR A 74 12.57 2.62 -8.69
N GLY A 75 13.45 1.97 -7.94
CA GLY A 75 13.11 1.48 -6.62
C GLY A 75 14.00 0.35 -6.15
N ALA A 76 13.87 0.03 -4.87
CA ALA A 76 14.63 -1.03 -4.23
C ALA A 76 14.02 -2.40 -4.51
N LEU A 77 14.82 -3.44 -4.26
CA LEU A 77 14.33 -4.79 -4.09
C LEU A 77 13.48 -4.84 -2.80
N LEU A 78 12.25 -5.34 -2.91
CA LEU A 78 11.35 -5.54 -1.78
C LEU A 78 11.39 -6.99 -1.34
N SER A 79 11.47 -7.21 -0.02
CA SER A 79 11.25 -8.52 0.58
C SER A 79 9.80 -8.62 1.05
N LEU A 80 9.03 -9.49 0.39
CA LEU A 80 7.66 -9.84 0.74
C LEU A 80 7.69 -11.05 1.67
N PHE A 81 7.51 -10.80 2.95
CA PHE A 81 7.36 -11.86 3.96
C PHE A 81 6.02 -12.62 3.77
N PRO A 82 5.86 -13.82 4.37
CA PRO A 82 4.66 -14.63 4.20
C PRO A 82 3.34 -13.89 4.45
N ASN A 83 3.28 -13.03 5.47
CA ASN A 83 2.08 -12.23 5.75
C ASN A 83 1.74 -11.25 4.60
N GLY A 84 2.77 -10.64 3.99
CA GLY A 84 2.61 -9.77 2.84
C GLY A 84 2.16 -10.54 1.60
N MET A 85 2.71 -11.73 1.38
CA MET A 85 2.28 -12.63 0.31
C MET A 85 0.82 -13.05 0.46
N THR A 86 0.39 -13.44 1.66
CA THR A 86 -1.02 -13.78 1.94
C THR A 86 -1.94 -12.58 1.72
N ALA A 87 -1.55 -11.38 2.17
CA ALA A 87 -2.34 -10.18 1.93
C ALA A 87 -2.50 -9.88 0.44
N LEU A 88 -1.42 -10.00 -0.33
CA LEU A 88 -1.44 -9.82 -1.79
C LEU A 88 -2.27 -10.89 -2.49
N GLN A 89 -2.23 -12.14 -2.04
CA GLN A 89 -3.08 -13.21 -2.55
C GLN A 89 -4.57 -12.89 -2.37
N ASN A 90 -4.95 -12.36 -1.21
CA ASN A 90 -6.35 -12.04 -0.91
C ASN A 90 -6.92 -10.91 -1.78
N ILE A 91 -6.07 -9.99 -2.27
CA ILE A 91 -6.52 -8.87 -3.12
C ILE A 91 -6.29 -9.11 -4.62
N LEU A 92 -5.33 -9.96 -5.00
CA LEU A 92 -4.97 -10.22 -6.41
C LEU A 92 -5.42 -11.60 -6.91
N GLY A 93 -5.69 -12.55 -6.03
CA GLY A 93 -5.89 -13.96 -6.39
C GLY A 93 -7.17 -14.23 -7.17
N SER A 94 -8.16 -13.34 -7.12
CA SER A 94 -9.39 -13.42 -7.92
C SER A 94 -9.35 -12.55 -9.19
N LEU A 95 -8.33 -11.70 -9.34
CA LEU A 95 -8.22 -10.77 -10.45
C LEU A 95 -7.41 -11.37 -11.59
N GLN A 96 -8.00 -11.38 -12.78
CA GLN A 96 -7.34 -11.85 -13.99
C GLN A 96 -6.48 -10.76 -14.61
N THR A 97 -5.41 -11.20 -15.27
CA THR A 97 -4.60 -10.32 -16.11
C THR A 97 -5.39 -9.85 -17.33
N LYS A 98 -4.99 -8.73 -17.92
CA LYS A 98 -5.55 -8.28 -19.21
C LYS A 98 -5.16 -9.17 -20.40
N SER A 99 -4.16 -10.04 -20.22
CA SER A 99 -3.69 -11.01 -21.21
C SER A 99 -4.72 -12.11 -21.48
N GLU A 100 -4.72 -12.69 -22.69
CA GLU A 100 -5.59 -13.81 -23.11
C GLU A 100 -5.37 -15.10 -22.28
N THR A 101 -4.28 -15.17 -21.52
CA THR A 101 -4.02 -16.23 -20.56
C THR A 101 -4.93 -16.10 -19.33
N LYS A 102 -5.58 -17.20 -18.91
CA LYS A 102 -6.37 -17.32 -17.67
C LYS A 102 -5.55 -17.21 -16.36
N ALA A 103 -4.39 -16.55 -16.40
CA ALA A 103 -3.55 -16.35 -15.22
C ALA A 103 -4.14 -15.27 -14.30
N THR A 104 -3.99 -15.45 -13.00
CA THR A 104 -4.32 -14.41 -12.02
C THR A 104 -3.17 -13.42 -11.90
N LEU A 105 -3.44 -12.21 -11.43
CA LEU A 105 -2.38 -11.23 -11.13
C LEU A 105 -1.46 -11.71 -10.01
N PHE A 106 -1.95 -12.58 -9.12
CA PHE A 106 -1.11 -13.25 -8.13
C PHE A 106 -0.15 -14.27 -8.76
N ASP A 107 -0.56 -14.95 -9.83
CA ASP A 107 0.34 -15.83 -10.60
C ASP A 107 1.45 -15.04 -11.28
N VAL A 108 1.11 -13.89 -11.87
CA VAL A 108 2.11 -12.97 -12.45
C VAL A 108 3.10 -12.51 -11.39
N LEU A 109 2.62 -12.13 -10.20
CA LEU A 109 3.48 -11.78 -9.07
C LEU A 109 4.42 -12.95 -8.72
N ASN A 110 3.91 -14.18 -8.67
CA ASN A 110 4.72 -15.36 -8.40
C ASN A 110 5.72 -15.67 -9.52
N GLN A 111 5.44 -15.32 -10.77
CA GLN A 111 6.36 -15.52 -11.88
C GLN A 111 7.45 -14.45 -11.94
N GLN A 112 7.12 -13.20 -11.59
CA GLN A 112 8.04 -12.06 -11.64
C GLN A 112 8.89 -11.88 -10.38
N SER A 113 8.67 -12.69 -9.35
CA SER A 113 9.39 -12.62 -8.08
C SER A 113 10.33 -13.80 -7.87
N VAL A 114 11.40 -13.55 -7.10
CA VAL A 114 12.40 -14.56 -6.75
C VAL A 114 12.07 -15.12 -5.37
N SER A 115 11.95 -16.44 -5.26
CA SER A 115 11.73 -17.11 -3.97
C SER A 115 13.03 -17.25 -3.18
N SER A 116 12.99 -16.97 -1.88
CA SER A 116 14.11 -17.29 -0.99
C SER A 116 14.13 -18.78 -0.67
N GLN A 117 15.25 -19.45 -0.93
CA GLN A 117 15.43 -20.85 -0.49
C GLN A 117 15.72 -20.95 1.01
N CYS A 118 16.45 -19.96 1.54
CA CYS A 118 17.01 -19.98 2.88
C CYS A 118 17.19 -18.55 3.39
N THR A 119 16.83 -18.32 4.65
CA THR A 119 17.15 -17.09 5.37
C THR A 119 18.03 -17.44 6.56
N ILE A 120 19.22 -16.84 6.63
CA ILE A 120 20.13 -17.00 7.77
C ILE A 120 20.00 -15.76 8.65
N ILE A 121 19.50 -15.94 9.85
CA ILE A 121 19.34 -14.88 10.85
C ILE A 121 20.51 -15.02 11.83
N LYS A 122 21.35 -13.99 11.92
CA LYS A 122 22.48 -13.96 12.85
C LYS A 122 22.23 -12.90 13.92
N GLN A 123 22.30 -13.31 15.18
CA GLN A 123 22.36 -12.36 16.29
C GLN A 123 23.83 -12.03 16.54
N VAL A 124 24.14 -10.73 16.59
CA VAL A 124 25.51 -10.24 16.79
C VAL A 124 25.57 -9.41 18.06
N GLN A 125 26.49 -9.74 18.96
CA GLN A 125 26.83 -8.93 20.14
C GLN A 125 28.33 -8.70 20.13
N GLU A 126 28.75 -7.44 20.34
CA GLU A 126 30.16 -7.05 20.38
C GLU A 126 30.98 -7.51 19.15
N GLY A 127 30.35 -7.53 17.96
CA GLY A 127 30.98 -7.96 16.72
C GLY A 127 31.14 -9.48 16.57
N LYS A 128 30.66 -10.29 17.52
CA LYS A 128 30.62 -11.76 17.43
C LYS A 128 29.20 -12.26 17.21
N VAL A 129 29.07 -13.27 16.34
CA VAL A 129 27.80 -13.97 16.15
C VAL A 129 27.53 -14.81 17.39
N THR A 130 26.47 -14.49 18.12
CA THR A 130 26.05 -15.20 19.34
C THR A 130 25.03 -16.30 19.06
N ASP A 131 24.24 -16.13 18.00
CA ASP A 131 23.24 -17.11 17.56
C ASP A 131 23.10 -17.06 16.03
N GLU A 132 22.89 -18.21 15.42
CA GLU A 132 22.64 -18.34 13.98
C GLU A 132 21.48 -19.30 13.75
N ARG A 133 20.40 -18.77 13.17
CA ARG A 133 19.22 -19.54 12.81
C ARG A 133 19.08 -19.60 11.30
N VAL A 134 19.12 -20.83 10.78
CA VAL A 134 18.82 -21.13 9.38
C VAL A 134 17.34 -21.46 9.27
N VAL A 135 16.58 -20.63 8.55
CA VAL A 135 15.17 -20.87 8.25
C VAL A 135 15.07 -21.28 6.79
N LYS A 136 14.68 -22.53 6.54
CA LYS A 136 14.48 -23.03 5.17
C LYS A 136 13.03 -22.83 4.78
N SER A 137 12.80 -22.50 3.50
CA SER A 137 11.44 -22.30 2.99
C SER A 137 10.57 -23.57 3.02
N VAL A 138 11.18 -24.75 3.20
CA VAL A 138 10.53 -26.07 3.22
C VAL A 138 10.36 -26.64 4.65
N ASP A 139 10.58 -25.84 5.70
CA ASP A 139 10.37 -26.32 7.07
C ASP A 139 8.89 -26.66 7.32
N LYS A 140 8.61 -27.83 7.92
CA LYS A 140 7.25 -28.35 8.20
C LYS A 140 6.37 -27.39 9.01
N SER A 141 6.95 -26.43 9.72
CA SER A 141 6.23 -25.39 10.46
C SER A 141 5.62 -24.29 9.57
N ASN A 142 5.95 -24.27 8.27
CA ASN A 142 5.44 -23.34 7.26
C ASN A 142 4.38 -23.98 6.34
N GLU A 143 3.86 -25.16 6.70
CA GLU A 143 2.74 -25.79 5.97
C GLU A 143 1.57 -24.80 5.82
N GLY A 144 1.24 -24.45 4.58
CA GLY A 144 0.19 -23.49 4.24
C GLY A 144 0.59 -22.01 4.16
N LYS A 145 1.85 -21.64 4.43
CA LYS A 145 2.34 -20.25 4.26
C LYS A 145 3.12 -20.09 2.95
N SER A 146 2.77 -19.08 2.15
CA SER A 146 3.55 -18.74 0.95
C SER A 146 4.98 -18.37 1.34
N PRO A 147 6.01 -18.91 0.65
CA PRO A 147 7.39 -18.56 0.95
C PRO A 147 7.63 -17.07 0.73
N GLY A 148 8.55 -16.50 1.51
CA GLY A 148 8.96 -15.12 1.31
C GLY A 148 9.58 -14.92 -0.07
N ARG A 149 9.26 -13.79 -0.71
CA ARG A 149 9.66 -13.49 -2.08
C ARG A 149 10.35 -12.15 -2.20
N PHE A 150 11.20 -12.01 -3.19
CA PHE A 150 11.82 -10.75 -3.56
C PHE A 150 11.29 -10.27 -4.90
N ILE A 151 10.87 -9.01 -4.98
CA ILE A 151 10.36 -8.40 -6.20
C ILE A 151 10.85 -6.96 -6.30
N LEU A 152 11.06 -6.44 -7.51
CA LEU A 152 11.38 -5.02 -7.65
C LEU A 152 10.14 -4.19 -7.32
N TRP A 153 10.35 -3.08 -6.60
CA TRP A 153 9.29 -2.15 -6.23
C TRP A 153 8.36 -1.80 -7.41
N TYR A 154 8.96 -1.43 -8.55
CA TYR A 154 8.19 -0.99 -9.72
C TYR A 154 7.35 -2.13 -10.33
N GLN A 155 7.80 -3.39 -10.26
CA GLN A 155 7.06 -4.52 -10.79
C GLN A 155 5.80 -4.76 -9.95
N LEU A 156 5.93 -4.75 -8.63
CA LEU A 156 4.78 -4.85 -7.74
C LEU A 156 3.80 -3.69 -7.95
N GLN A 157 4.32 -2.49 -8.14
CA GLN A 157 3.52 -1.30 -8.43
C GLN A 157 2.71 -1.46 -9.73
N ASN A 158 3.31 -1.98 -10.80
CA ASN A 158 2.63 -2.23 -12.07
C ASN A 158 1.57 -3.33 -11.97
N ILE A 159 1.85 -4.41 -11.24
CA ILE A 159 0.87 -5.48 -11.00
C ILE A 159 -0.37 -4.93 -10.28
N LEU A 160 -0.16 -4.07 -9.27
CA LEU A 160 -1.25 -3.43 -8.54
C LEU A 160 -2.01 -2.40 -9.40
N LEU A 161 -1.32 -1.71 -10.31
CA LEU A 161 -1.97 -0.81 -11.26
C LEU A 161 -2.87 -1.58 -12.24
N GLU A 162 -2.37 -2.67 -12.81
CA GLU A 162 -3.17 -3.57 -13.66
C GLU A 162 -4.36 -4.12 -12.88
N ALA A 163 -4.19 -4.45 -11.59
CA ALA A 163 -5.28 -4.89 -10.72
C ALA A 163 -6.39 -3.85 -10.60
N LEU A 164 -6.06 -2.56 -10.48
CA LEU A 164 -7.06 -1.48 -10.43
C LEU A 164 -7.82 -1.35 -11.74
N GLU A 165 -7.14 -1.52 -12.86
CA GLU A 165 -7.75 -1.47 -14.18
C GLU A 165 -8.66 -2.68 -14.41
N SER A 166 -8.25 -3.88 -13.99
CA SER A 166 -9.05 -5.11 -14.05
C SER A 166 -10.24 -5.09 -13.09
N ALA A 167 -10.13 -4.40 -11.96
CA ALA A 167 -11.20 -4.27 -10.96
C ALA A 167 -12.22 -3.17 -11.30
N SER A 168 -11.94 -2.29 -12.27
CA SER A 168 -12.80 -1.15 -12.57
C SER A 168 -14.04 -1.57 -13.37
N LEU A 169 -15.17 -1.64 -12.67
CA LEU A 169 -16.52 -1.74 -13.26
C LEU A 169 -17.21 -0.38 -13.46
N VAL A 170 -16.65 0.77 -13.02
CA VAL A 170 -17.41 2.04 -13.05
C VAL A 170 -16.64 3.35 -13.37
N ASP A 171 -15.33 3.50 -13.16
CA ASP A 171 -14.67 4.79 -13.48
C ASP A 171 -13.30 4.62 -14.15
N GLU A 172 -13.13 5.30 -15.27
CA GLU A 172 -11.98 5.17 -16.19
C GLU A 172 -10.67 5.78 -15.67
N ASN A 173 -10.62 6.46 -14.52
CA ASN A 173 -9.37 7.08 -14.04
C ASN A 173 -9.23 7.10 -12.51
N CYS A 174 -9.12 5.91 -11.91
CA CYS A 174 -8.89 5.74 -10.45
C CYS A 174 -7.60 6.40 -9.94
N ILE A 175 -6.67 6.79 -10.83
CA ILE A 175 -5.39 7.41 -10.48
C ILE A 175 -5.13 8.65 -11.33
N SER A 176 -4.78 9.76 -10.67
CA SER A 176 -4.37 11.01 -11.28
C SER A 176 -2.88 11.24 -11.03
N LEU A 177 -2.08 11.13 -12.10
CA LEU A 177 -0.63 11.34 -12.08
C LEU A 177 -0.29 12.82 -12.34
N GLY A 178 0.84 13.28 -11.81
CA GLY A 178 1.28 14.68 -11.97
C GLY A 178 0.47 15.69 -11.15
N CYS A 179 -0.35 15.21 -10.22
CA CYS A 179 -1.23 16.04 -9.41
C CYS A 179 -0.69 16.14 -7.98
N GLU A 180 -0.49 17.37 -7.50
CA GLU A 180 -0.20 17.62 -6.09
C GLU A 180 -1.54 17.81 -5.35
N PHE A 181 -1.82 16.94 -4.39
CA PHE A 181 -3.01 17.09 -3.55
C PHE A 181 -2.82 18.31 -2.64
N GLN A 182 -3.69 19.31 -2.79
CA GLN A 182 -3.57 20.57 -2.04
C GLN A 182 -4.37 20.54 -0.74
N SER A 183 -5.68 20.28 -0.83
CA SER A 183 -6.59 20.32 0.30
C SER A 183 -7.91 19.65 -0.06
N TYR A 184 -8.63 19.17 0.95
CA TYR A 184 -10.02 18.75 0.82
C TYR A 184 -10.85 19.39 1.95
N SER A 185 -12.05 19.85 1.61
CA SER A 185 -12.99 20.43 2.58
C SER A 185 -14.26 19.62 2.60
N PHE A 186 -14.65 19.14 3.77
CA PHE A 186 -15.97 18.55 3.96
C PHE A 186 -17.01 19.67 4.06
N ASP A 187 -17.98 19.65 3.17
CA ASP A 187 -19.18 20.45 3.39
C ASP A 187 -20.02 19.78 4.48
N ASN A 188 -19.93 20.31 5.70
CA ASN A 188 -20.71 19.80 6.83
C ASN A 188 -22.21 20.14 6.73
N SER A 189 -22.65 20.84 5.68
CA SER A 189 -24.03 21.28 5.48
C SER A 189 -25.04 20.12 5.32
N THR A 190 -24.58 18.91 4.98
CA THR A 190 -25.43 17.73 4.77
C THR A 190 -25.60 16.80 5.98
N LYS A 191 -25.03 17.13 7.16
CA LYS A 191 -25.27 16.34 8.39
C LYS A 191 -26.64 16.63 9.01
N LYS A 192 -27.72 16.14 8.39
CA LYS A 192 -29.01 15.88 9.05
C LYS A 192 -29.71 14.65 8.47
N LYS A 193 -29.12 13.48 8.74
CA LYS A 193 -29.89 12.24 8.93
C LYS A 193 -29.10 11.31 9.85
N GLN A 194 -29.06 11.65 11.14
CA GLN A 194 -28.86 10.63 12.16
C GLN A 194 -29.97 9.59 11.92
N ARG A 195 -29.60 8.39 11.45
CA ARG A 195 -30.51 7.25 11.52
C ARG A 195 -30.85 7.07 13.01
N PRO A 196 -32.13 6.96 13.39
CA PRO A 196 -32.48 6.62 14.75
C PRO A 196 -31.82 5.27 15.05
N LEU A 197 -31.01 5.23 16.11
CA LEU A 197 -30.68 3.96 16.76
C LEU A 197 -31.97 3.50 17.45
N THR A 198 -32.89 2.88 16.69
CA THR A 198 -33.91 2.01 17.28
C THR A 198 -33.16 0.82 17.86
N ARG A 199 -32.94 0.91 19.16
CA ARG A 199 -32.51 -0.19 20.01
C ARG A 199 -33.69 -1.15 20.12
N GLU A 200 -33.90 -1.97 19.10
CA GLU A 200 -34.75 -3.15 19.24
C GLU A 200 -33.98 -4.19 20.05
N SER A 201 -34.34 -4.27 21.33
CA SER A 201 -34.12 -5.45 22.15
C SER A 201 -34.97 -6.59 21.59
N ASN A 202 -34.36 -7.49 20.82
CA ASN A 202 -34.91 -8.83 20.64
C ASN A 202 -33.84 -9.88 20.91
N GLN A 203 -34.08 -10.59 22.01
CA GLN A 203 -33.46 -11.85 22.36
C GLN A 203 -33.73 -12.84 21.23
N HIS A 204 -32.68 -13.43 20.65
CA HIS A 204 -32.73 -14.81 20.17
C HIS A 204 -31.30 -15.34 19.90
N SER A 205 -30.94 -16.35 20.70
CA SER A 205 -30.08 -17.50 20.39
C SER A 205 -28.76 -17.31 19.63
N ASN A 206 -27.67 -17.51 20.39
CA ASN A 206 -26.51 -18.35 20.05
C ASN A 206 -26.32 -18.73 18.58
N LEU A 207 -25.30 -18.15 17.94
CA LEU A 207 -24.39 -18.80 16.98
C LEU A 207 -23.25 -17.81 16.66
N GLY A 208 -22.24 -17.76 17.53
CA GLY A 208 -21.00 -17.01 17.26
C GLY A 208 -19.99 -17.87 16.47
N PRO A 209 -19.16 -17.27 15.61
CA PRO A 209 -18.16 -17.99 14.84
C PRO A 209 -17.07 -18.61 15.73
N THR A 210 -16.82 -19.90 15.54
CA THR A 210 -16.02 -20.80 16.39
C THR A 210 -14.50 -20.61 16.33
N TRP A 211 -13.97 -19.67 15.56
CA TRP A 211 -12.52 -19.53 15.37
C TRP A 211 -11.81 -18.64 16.42
N ALA A 212 -12.56 -17.88 17.24
CA ALA A 212 -11.98 -16.90 18.17
C ALA A 212 -11.68 -17.42 19.60
N LYS A 213 -11.68 -18.74 19.85
CA LYS A 213 -11.54 -19.30 21.22
C LYS A 213 -10.29 -20.12 21.53
N SER A 214 -9.30 -20.26 20.63
CA SER A 214 -8.18 -21.19 20.89
C SER A 214 -6.83 -20.60 21.29
N HIS A 215 -6.61 -19.28 21.31
CA HIS A 215 -5.27 -18.72 21.58
C HIS A 215 -5.25 -17.61 22.63
N LEU A 216 -5.65 -17.97 23.86
CA LEU A 216 -5.35 -17.18 25.06
C LEU A 216 -5.17 -18.12 26.24
N ARG A 217 -4.00 -18.76 26.34
CA ARG A 217 -3.39 -19.23 27.60
C ARG A 217 -1.96 -19.70 27.35
N LYS A 218 -1.01 -18.85 27.73
CA LYS A 218 0.20 -19.20 28.51
C LYS A 218 1.06 -17.93 28.61
N ARG A 219 0.77 -17.11 29.64
CA ARG A 219 1.77 -16.23 30.25
C ARG A 219 2.36 -16.99 31.44
N VAL A 220 3.68 -17.20 31.34
CA VAL A 220 4.75 -17.10 32.36
C VAL A 220 4.53 -17.76 33.72
N ASN A 221 5.48 -18.62 34.11
CA ASN A 221 6.10 -18.57 35.43
C ASN A 221 7.63 -18.57 35.23
N TYR A 222 8.29 -17.59 35.86
CA TYR A 222 9.73 -17.59 36.14
C TYR A 222 10.02 -18.58 37.25
#